data_AF-A0A4S4BVY8-F1
#
_entry.id   AF-A0A4S4BVY8-F1
#
_cell.length_a   1.000
_cell.length_b   1.000
_cell.length_c   1.000
_cell.angle_alpha   90.00
_cell.angle_beta   90.00
_cell.angle_gamma   90.00
#
_symmetry.space_group_name_H-M   'P 1'
#
loop_
_entity.id
_entity.type
_entity.pdbx_description
1 polymer ?
#
loop_
_entity_poly.entity_id
_entity_poly.type
_entity_poly.pdbx_seq_one_letter_code
_entity_poly.pdbx_strand_id
1 'polypeptide(L)'
;MTVLTVKNKQIFSDYVKHSFYDEMFDHKGQVRGPYEKLFQQFSRMGIDEVTERNFSMQSQMMKQGITFTLYDGNQNDTYSERTIPFDIIPRIVTSVEWELLEVD
;
A
#
# COMPACT_ATOMS: atom_id res chain seq x y z
N MET A 1 32.64 -8.01 -18.46
CA MET A 1 31.69 -8.29 -17.35
C MET A 1 30.79 -7.06 -17.24
N THR A 2 29.64 -7.08 -17.90
CA THR A 2 28.69 -5.96 -17.88
C THR A 2 27.74 -6.21 -16.72
N VAL A 3 27.91 -5.46 -15.63
CA VAL A 3 26.90 -5.40 -14.57
C VAL A 3 25.62 -4.84 -15.19
N LEU A 4 24.61 -5.70 -15.30
CA LEU A 4 23.25 -5.30 -15.63
C LEU A 4 22.74 -4.45 -14.47
N THR A 5 22.86 -3.12 -14.58
CA THR A 5 22.22 -2.20 -13.65
C THR A 5 20.71 -2.37 -13.81
N VAL A 6 20.09 -3.16 -12.94
CA VAL A 6 18.63 -3.20 -12.81
C VAL A 6 18.21 -1.77 -12.47
N LYS A 7 17.52 -1.12 -13.41
CA LYS A 7 16.91 0.19 -13.15
C LYS A 7 15.88 -0.04 -12.04
N ASN A 8 16.24 0.33 -10.81
CA ASN A 8 15.35 0.22 -9.68
C ASN A 8 14.18 1.18 -9.90
N LYS A 9 13.05 0.66 -10.37
CA LYS A 9 11.89 1.48 -10.70
C LYS A 9 11.34 2.05 -9.39
N GLN A 10 11.28 3.36 -9.34
CA GLN A 10 10.81 4.12 -8.19
C GLN A 10 9.29 3.96 -8.07
N ILE A 11 8.79 3.70 -6.86
CA ILE A 11 7.37 3.37 -6.63
C ILE A 11 6.40 4.47 -7.11
N PHE A 12 6.79 5.75 -7.00
CA PHE A 12 5.94 6.88 -7.37
C PHE A 12 6.19 7.41 -8.79
N SER A 13 7.04 6.76 -9.60
CA SER A 13 7.43 7.31 -10.92
C SER A 13 6.27 7.49 -11.89
N ASP A 14 5.27 6.60 -11.79
CA ASP A 14 4.13 6.54 -12.70
C ASP A 14 2.83 6.98 -12.01
N TYR A 15 2.94 7.63 -10.83
CA TYR A 15 1.78 8.05 -10.06
C TYR A 15 1.04 9.19 -10.79
N VAL A 16 -0.19 8.92 -11.20
CA VAL A 16 -1.05 9.89 -11.89
C VAL A 16 -1.82 10.69 -10.86
N LYS A 17 -1.56 12.00 -10.82
CA LYS A 17 -2.32 12.93 -9.99
C LYS A 17 -3.71 13.14 -10.57
N HIS A 18 -4.72 13.02 -9.72
CA HIS A 18 -6.11 13.24 -10.11
C HIS A 18 -6.62 14.61 -9.63
N SER A 19 -7.83 14.99 -10.04
CA SER A 19 -8.46 16.26 -9.67
C SER A 19 -9.09 16.28 -8.27
N PHE A 20 -9.13 15.13 -7.59
CA PHE A 20 -9.65 15.00 -6.24
C PHE A 20 -8.56 15.22 -5.18
N TYR A 21 -8.98 15.32 -3.92
CA TYR A 21 -8.04 15.47 -2.80
C TYR A 21 -7.14 14.25 -2.69
N ASP A 22 -5.83 14.50 -2.63
CA ASP A 22 -4.78 13.51 -2.46
C ASP A 22 -4.13 13.72 -1.08
N GLU A 23 -4.06 12.64 -0.30
CA GLU A 23 -3.48 12.65 1.04
C GLU A 23 -1.96 12.92 1.04
N MET A 24 -1.25 12.51 0.00
CA MET A 24 0.21 12.60 -0.12
C MET A 24 0.65 13.86 -0.86
N PHE A 25 -0.01 14.23 -1.95
CA PHE A 25 0.38 15.35 -2.80
C PHE A 25 -0.58 16.54 -2.68
N ASP A 26 -0.03 17.75 -2.67
CA ASP A 26 -0.80 18.99 -2.77
C ASP A 26 -1.21 19.28 -4.23
N HIS A 27 -2.03 20.31 -4.43
CA HIS A 27 -2.49 20.72 -5.76
C HIS A 27 -1.36 21.22 -6.69
N LYS A 28 -0.16 21.51 -6.15
CA LYS A 28 1.04 21.87 -6.91
C LYS A 28 1.92 20.65 -7.20
N GLY A 29 1.56 19.48 -6.67
CA GLY A 29 2.32 18.23 -6.78
C GLY A 29 3.47 18.10 -5.79
N GLN A 30 3.49 18.91 -4.72
CA GLN A 30 4.46 18.76 -3.63
C GLN A 30 3.95 17.76 -2.61
N VAL A 31 4.87 17.05 -1.94
CA VAL A 31 4.51 16.13 -0.86
C VAL A 31 4.04 16.93 0.36
N ARG A 32 2.91 16.53 0.95
CA ARG A 32 2.36 17.14 2.17
C ARG A 32 3.20 16.73 3.38
N GLY A 33 3.36 17.64 4.34
CA GLY A 33 4.20 17.46 5.54
C GLY A 33 4.05 16.10 6.24
N PRO A 34 2.83 15.62 6.55
CA PRO A 34 2.63 14.32 7.21
C PRO A 34 3.20 13.13 6.43
N TYR A 35 3.27 13.24 5.11
CA TYR A 35 3.72 12.18 4.20
C TYR A 35 5.20 12.26 3.81
N GLU A 36 5.93 13.33 4.16
CA GLU A 36 7.33 13.51 3.72
C GLU A 36 8.24 12.32 4.07
N LYS A 37 8.17 11.84 5.31
CA LYS A 37 8.98 10.70 5.77
C LYS A 37 8.64 9.42 5.03
N LEU A 38 7.35 9.16 4.83
CA LEU A 38 6.86 8.00 4.11
C LEU A 38 7.33 8.07 2.65
N PHE A 39 7.11 9.19 1.97
CA PHE A 39 7.55 9.39 0.60
C PHE A 39 9.06 9.16 0.45
N GLN A 40 9.87 9.72 1.34
CA GLN A 40 11.32 9.52 1.33
C GLN A 40 11.71 8.06 1.54
N GLN A 41 11.04 7.36 2.45
CA GLN A 41 11.33 5.96 2.74
C GLN A 41 10.97 5.07 1.56
N PHE A 42 9.78 5.22 1.00
CA PHE A 42 9.29 4.47 -0.15
C PHE A 42 10.03 4.84 -1.45
N SER A 43 10.53 6.07 -1.61
CA SER A 43 11.39 6.46 -2.74
C SER A 43 12.83 5.94 -2.61
N ARG A 44 13.23 5.46 -1.43
CA ARG A 44 14.50 4.73 -1.27
C ARG A 44 14.32 3.25 -1.53
N MET A 45 13.13 2.72 -1.24
CA MET A 45 12.75 1.36 -1.60
C MET A 45 12.55 1.25 -3.12
N GLY A 46 13.07 0.19 -3.71
CA GLY A 46 12.72 -0.18 -5.08
C GLY A 46 11.32 -0.80 -5.13
N ILE A 47 10.67 -0.77 -6.30
CA ILE A 47 9.40 -1.49 -6.50
C ILE A 47 9.50 -2.98 -6.14
N ASP A 48 10.66 -3.59 -6.37
CA ASP A 48 10.90 -5.01 -6.08
C ASP A 48 10.85 -5.28 -4.56
N GLU A 49 11.49 -4.42 -3.76
CA GLU A 49 11.47 -4.53 -2.30
C GLU A 49 10.04 -4.35 -1.75
N VAL A 50 9.29 -3.40 -2.28
CA VAL A 50 7.90 -3.16 -1.87
C VAL A 50 7.02 -4.37 -2.22
N THR A 51 7.25 -4.96 -3.40
CA THR A 51 6.53 -6.17 -3.84
C THR A 51 6.85 -7.37 -2.96
N GLU A 52 8.12 -7.55 -2.58
CA GLU A 52 8.54 -8.62 -1.66
C GLU A 52 7.91 -8.45 -0.28
N ARG A 53 7.90 -7.22 0.27
CA ARG A 53 7.24 -6.92 1.54
C ARG A 53 5.74 -7.19 1.48
N ASN A 54 5.07 -6.86 0.37
CA ASN A 54 3.66 -7.15 0.16
C ASN A 54 3.40 -8.67 0.20
N PHE A 55 4.22 -9.47 -0.51
CA PHE A 55 4.11 -10.93 -0.47
C PHE A 55 4.32 -11.51 0.93
N SER A 56 5.33 -11.02 1.66
CA SER A 56 5.62 -11.45 3.03
C SER A 56 4.45 -11.15 3.98
N MET A 57 3.87 -9.96 3.87
CA MET A 57 2.69 -9.55 4.65
C MET A 57 1.47 -10.42 4.33
N GLN A 58 1.20 -10.73 3.05
CA GLN A 58 0.12 -11.65 2.67
C GLN A 58 0.32 -13.06 3.24
N SER A 59 1.55 -13.58 3.21
CA SER A 59 1.87 -14.87 3.85
C SER A 59 1.63 -14.83 5.36
N GLN A 60 1.96 -13.72 6.01
CA GLN A 60 1.76 -13.55 7.45
C GLN A 60 0.28 -13.45 7.83
N MET A 61 -0.52 -12.73 7.04
CA MET A 61 -1.98 -12.66 7.23
C MET A 61 -2.62 -14.04 7.16
N MET A 62 -2.23 -14.86 6.17
CA MET A 62 -2.68 -16.24 6.06
C MET A 62 -2.33 -17.06 7.31
N LYS A 63 -1.08 -16.97 7.78
CA LYS A 63 -0.62 -17.66 9.00
C LYS A 63 -1.35 -17.21 10.27
N GLN A 64 -1.80 -15.96 10.31
CA GLN A 64 -2.52 -15.37 11.44
C GLN A 64 -4.04 -15.62 11.37
N GLY A 65 -4.54 -16.27 10.32
CA GLY A 65 -5.98 -16.49 10.12
C GLY A 65 -6.75 -15.23 9.74
N ILE A 66 -6.07 -14.21 9.20
CA ILE A 66 -6.71 -13.01 8.66
C ILE A 66 -7.20 -13.32 7.24
N THR A 67 -8.24 -14.15 7.16
CA THR A 67 -8.80 -14.68 5.91
C THR A 67 -10.32 -14.56 5.88
N PHE A 68 -10.88 -14.64 4.67
CA PHE A 68 -12.30 -14.80 4.45
C PHE A 68 -12.55 -15.95 3.48
N THR A 69 -13.72 -16.58 3.62
CA THR A 69 -14.14 -17.71 2.77
C THR A 69 -14.78 -17.17 1.50
N LEU A 70 -14.26 -17.59 0.34
CA LEU A 70 -14.91 -17.43 -0.94
C LEU A 70 -15.82 -18.61 -1.21
N TYR A 71 -17.06 -18.30 -1.57
CA TYR A 71 -18.04 -19.26 -2.06
C TYR A 71 -18.07 -19.12 -3.58
N ASP A 72 -17.54 -20.11 -4.30
CA ASP A 72 -17.78 -20.17 -5.74
C ASP A 72 -19.26 -20.53 -5.95
N GLY A 73 -20.02 -19.61 -6.55
CA GLY A 73 -21.46 -19.78 -6.80
C GLY A 73 -21.83 -20.91 -7.77
N ASN A 74 -20.86 -21.71 -8.20
CA ASN A 74 -21.06 -22.90 -9.00
C ASN A 74 -21.02 -24.12 -8.06
N GLN A 75 -22.02 -24.98 -8.22
CA GLN A 75 -22.46 -26.14 -7.43
C GLN A 75 -21.40 -27.21 -7.04
N ASN A 76 -20.11 -26.96 -7.24
CA ASN A 76 -19.03 -27.83 -6.80
C ASN A 76 -18.47 -27.22 -5.52
N ASP A 77 -18.94 -27.66 -4.33
CA ASP A 77 -18.52 -27.31 -2.96
C ASP A 77 -17.01 -27.01 -2.75
N THR A 78 -16.50 -25.97 -3.40
CA THR A 78 -15.08 -25.61 -3.47
C THR A 78 -14.95 -24.30 -2.74
N TYR A 79 -14.63 -24.42 -1.46
CA TYR A 79 -14.38 -23.28 -0.60
C TYR A 79 -12.89 -22.94 -0.71
N SER A 80 -12.58 -21.68 -0.99
CA SER A 80 -11.19 -21.21 -0.96
C SER A 80 -11.03 -20.10 0.05
N GLU A 81 -9.97 -20.17 0.85
CA GLU A 81 -9.60 -19.12 1.79
C GLU A 81 -8.69 -18.11 1.08
N ARG A 82 -8.98 -16.82 1.26
CA ARG A 82 -8.09 -15.73 0.84
C ARG A 82 -7.92 -14.71 1.94
N THR A 83 -6.76 -14.07 1.97
CA THR A 83 -6.49 -12.92 2.83
C THR A 83 -7.31 -11.72 2.36
N ILE A 84 -7.69 -10.85 3.31
CA ILE A 84 -8.35 -9.59 2.96
C ILE A 84 -7.42 -8.73 2.07
N PRO A 85 -7.97 -7.90 1.17
CA PRO A 85 -7.17 -6.89 0.48
C PRO A 85 -6.45 -6.01 1.50
N PHE A 86 -5.15 -5.83 1.33
CA PHE A 86 -4.32 -5.00 2.20
C PHE A 86 -3.45 -4.09 1.34
N ASP A 87 -3.37 -2.82 1.72
CA ASP A 87 -2.48 -1.84 1.11
C ASP A 87 -1.25 -1.61 2.00
N ILE A 88 -0.06 -1.71 1.40
CA ILE A 88 1.20 -1.49 2.10
C ILE A 88 1.50 0.00 2.34
N ILE A 89 0.84 0.90 1.61
CA ILE A 89 0.98 2.33 1.78
C ILE A 89 -0.04 2.79 2.82
N PRO A 90 0.38 3.14 4.05
CA PRO A 90 -0.57 3.54 5.08
C PRO A 90 -1.22 4.89 4.76
N ARG A 91 -2.48 5.04 5.15
CA ARG A 91 -3.14 6.33 5.24
C ARG A 91 -2.74 7.00 6.55
N ILE A 92 -2.00 8.10 6.49
CA ILE A 92 -1.57 8.84 7.67
C ILE A 92 -2.71 9.76 8.11
N VAL A 93 -3.12 9.63 9.36
CA VAL A 93 -4.01 10.57 10.04
C VAL A 93 -3.21 11.21 11.16
N THR A 94 -3.05 12.53 11.11
CA THR A 94 -2.32 13.29 12.12
C THR A 94 -3.09 13.35 13.43
N SER A 95 -2.43 13.67 14.54
CA SER A 95 -3.10 13.79 15.84
C SER A 95 -4.23 14.84 15.81
N VAL A 96 -4.02 15.95 15.11
CA VAL A 96 -5.02 17.02 14.97
C VAL A 96 -6.23 16.55 14.16
N GLU A 97 -6.01 15.79 13.07
CA GLU A 97 -7.11 15.19 12.30
C GLU A 97 -7.85 14.14 13.11
N TRP A 98 -7.12 13.32 13.88
CA TRP A 98 -7.71 12.28 14.72
C TRP A 98 -8.55 12.88 15.85
N GLU A 99 -8.04 13.89 16.54
CA GLU A 99 -8.77 14.63 17.58
C GLU A 99 -10.08 15.21 17.05
N LEU A 100 -10.14 15.62 15.78
CA LEU A 100 -11.39 16.08 15.18
C LEU A 100 -12.35 14.92 14.85
N LEU A 101 -11.83 13.77 14.45
CA LEU A 101 -12.62 12.60 14.05
C LEU A 101 -13.15 11.77 15.23
N GLU A 102 -12.43 11.75 16.35
CA GLU A 102 -12.75 10.95 17.53
C GLU A 102 -13.81 11.60 18.44
N VAL A 103 -14.06 12.91 18.28
CA VAL A 103 -15.07 13.60 19.09
C VAL A 103 -16.47 13.11 18.68
N ASP A 104 -17.00 12.20 19.51
CA ASP A 104 -18.38 11.69 19.49
C ASP A 104 -19.45 12.80 19.62
#